data_AF-A0A915LXC3-F1
#
_entry.id   AF-A0A915LXC3-F1
#
_cell.length_a   1.000
_cell.length_b   1.000
_cell.length_c   1.000
_cell.angle_alpha   90.00
_cell.angle_beta   90.00
_cell.angle_gamma   90.00
#
_symmetry.space_group_name_H-M   'P 1'
#
loop_
_entity.id
_entity.type
_entity.pdbx_description
1 polymer ?
#
loop_
_entity_poly.entity_id
_entity_poly.type
_entity_poly.pdbx_seq_one_letter_code
_entity_poly.pdbx_strand_id
1 'polypeptide(L)'
;MCCNAQLEENMNEAYDKAFRENNSLNKCNIQKIANSIQKSAENTFNTTFEIIIGLSDYISKSHFFRNYICKIKRDERYILAYASPRWELERNVDYSKSPQQNELSLINTNSQ
;
A
#
# COMPACT_ATOMS: atom_id res chain seq x y z
N MET A 1 13.87 5.46 0.62
CA MET A 1 12.99 4.27 0.53
C MET A 1 12.58 4.13 -0.92
N CYS A 2 12.73 2.96 -1.53
CA CYS A 2 12.30 2.76 -2.92
C CYS A 2 10.79 2.52 -2.94
N CYS A 3 10.04 3.39 -3.62
CA CYS A 3 8.62 3.18 -3.85
C CYS A 3 8.41 2.09 -4.91
N ASN A 4 7.40 1.25 -4.71
CA ASN A 4 6.83 0.48 -5.81
C ASN A 4 6.09 1.43 -6.77
N ALA A 5 6.46 1.43 -8.05
CA ALA A 5 5.93 2.37 -9.04
C ALA A 5 4.42 2.22 -9.27
N GLN A 6 3.91 0.98 -9.30
CA GLN A 6 2.48 0.72 -9.46
C GLN A 6 1.70 1.18 -8.22
N LEU A 7 2.26 0.99 -7.03
CA LEU A 7 1.64 1.47 -5.78
C LEU A 7 1.64 3.00 -5.73
N GLU A 8 2.74 3.64 -6.15
CA GLU A 8 2.82 5.10 -6.24
C GLU A 8 1.74 5.67 -7.17
N GLU A 9 1.61 5.11 -8.38
CA GLU A 9 0.56 5.48 -9.33
C GLU A 9 -0.83 5.29 -8.72
N ASN A 10 -1.08 4.12 -8.12
CA ASN A 10 -2.35 3.82 -7.46
C ASN A 10 -2.70 4.81 -6.34
N MET A 11 -1.73 5.16 -5.49
CA MET A 11 -1.91 6.13 -4.42
C MET A 11 -2.30 7.51 -4.96
N ASN A 12 -1.68 7.93 -6.07
CA ASN A 12 -1.93 9.23 -6.69
C ASN A 12 -3.34 9.29 -7.30
N GLU A 13 -3.74 8.26 -8.04
CA GLU A 13 -5.09 8.18 -8.61
C GLU A 13 -6.18 8.15 -7.53
N ALA A 14 -5.97 7.35 -6.47
CA ALA A 14 -6.91 7.25 -5.36
C ALA A 14 -7.02 8.55 -4.55
N TYR A 15 -5.93 9.31 -4.43
CA TYR A 15 -5.92 10.65 -3.86
C TYR A 15 -6.76 11.63 -4.71
N ASP A 16 -6.51 11.69 -6.02
CA ASP A 16 -7.24 12.57 -6.93
C ASP A 16 -8.74 12.25 -6.98
N LYS A 17 -9.09 10.96 -6.89
CA LYS A 17 -10.48 10.51 -6.78
C LYS A 17 -11.11 10.97 -5.47
N ALA A 18 -10.42 10.76 -4.33
CA ALA A 18 -10.91 11.19 -3.02
C ALA A 18 -11.12 12.71 -2.94
N PHE A 19 -10.31 13.48 -3.67
CA PHE A 19 -10.44 14.93 -3.71
C PHE A 19 -11.61 15.39 -4.59
N ARG A 20 -11.80 14.77 -5.75
CA ARG A 20 -12.88 15.10 -6.71
C ARG A 20 -14.28 14.73 -6.20
N GLU A 21 -14.41 13.61 -5.51
CA GLU A 21 -15.70 13.12 -4.99
C GLU A 21 -16.21 13.93 -3.78
N ASN A 22 -15.38 14.80 -3.22
CA ASN A 22 -15.65 15.53 -1.97
C ASN A 22 -15.95 17.03 -2.17
N ASN A 23 -16.77 17.40 -3.17
CA ASN A 23 -17.19 18.79 -3.40
C ASN A 23 -17.86 19.49 -2.19
N SER A 24 -18.34 18.74 -1.19
CA SER A 24 -18.95 19.28 0.05
C SER A 24 -18.13 19.02 1.32
N LEU A 25 -17.02 18.29 1.23
CA LEU A 25 -16.26 17.81 2.38
C LEU A 25 -14.92 18.51 2.44
N ASN A 26 -14.70 19.20 3.54
CA ASN A 26 -13.50 19.94 3.86
C ASN A 26 -12.25 19.14 3.44
N LYS A 27 -11.42 19.72 2.57
CA LYS A 27 -10.18 19.13 2.01
C LYS A 27 -9.21 18.60 3.10
N CYS A 28 -9.47 18.96 4.35
CA CYS A 28 -8.77 18.52 5.55
C CYS A 28 -9.20 17.15 6.10
N ASN A 29 -10.21 16.47 5.52
CA ASN A 29 -10.61 15.15 5.99
C ASN A 29 -9.62 14.06 5.54
N ILE A 30 -8.46 14.02 6.21
CA ILE A 30 -7.38 13.07 5.95
C ILE A 30 -7.79 11.63 6.16
N GLN A 31 -8.76 11.36 7.04
CA GLN A 31 -9.28 10.00 7.23
C GLN A 31 -9.93 9.48 5.96
N LYS A 32 -10.74 10.30 5.28
CA LYS A 32 -11.37 9.90 4.01
C LYS A 32 -10.35 9.63 2.91
N ILE A 33 -9.30 10.46 2.84
CA ILE A 33 -8.20 10.27 1.90
C ILE A 33 -7.48 8.95 2.21
N ALA A 34 -7.12 8.71 3.47
CA ALA A 34 -6.46 7.47 3.90
C ALA A 34 -7.31 6.23 3.54
N ASN A 35 -8.60 6.25 3.86
CA ASN A 35 -9.52 5.16 3.55
C ASN A 35 -9.67 4.93 2.03
N SER A 36 -9.67 5.98 1.22
CA SER A 36 -9.74 5.87 -0.25
C SER A 36 -8.50 5.18 -0.81
N ILE A 37 -7.32 5.64 -0.37
CA ILE A 37 -6.03 5.06 -0.78
C ILE A 37 -5.94 3.60 -0.31
N GLN A 38 -6.30 3.32 0.95
CA GLN A 38 -6.28 1.96 1.49
C GLN A 38 -7.16 1.04 0.66
N LYS A 39 -8.43 1.40 0.45
CA LYS A 39 -9.38 0.60 -0.32
C LYS A 39 -8.88 0.37 -1.75
N SER A 40 -8.30 1.40 -2.37
CA SER A 40 -7.76 1.23 -3.72
C SER A 40 -6.58 0.26 -3.76
N ALA A 41 -5.62 0.42 -2.85
CA ALA A 41 -4.44 -0.45 -2.78
C ALA A 41 -4.83 -1.90 -2.46
N GLU A 42 -5.74 -2.11 -1.51
CA GLU A 42 -6.23 -3.45 -1.16
C GLU A 42 -6.88 -4.16 -2.35
N ASN A 43 -7.69 -3.44 -3.13
CA ASN A 43 -8.30 -3.98 -4.34
C ASN A 43 -7.28 -4.26 -5.46
N THR A 44 -6.29 -3.38 -5.65
CA THR A 44 -5.30 -3.51 -6.73
C THR A 44 -4.29 -4.62 -6.47
N PHE A 45 -3.88 -4.81 -5.22
CA PHE A 45 -2.79 -5.73 -4.85
C PHE A 45 -3.26 -7.00 -4.13
N ASN A 46 -4.57 -7.13 -3.86
CA ASN A 46 -5.20 -8.30 -3.23
C ASN A 46 -4.52 -8.70 -1.90
N THR A 47 -4.21 -7.72 -1.07
CA THR A 47 -3.64 -7.86 0.28
C THR A 47 -4.08 -6.68 1.14
N THR A 48 -3.95 -6.78 2.46
CA THR A 48 -4.29 -5.67 3.37
C THR A 48 -3.24 -4.58 3.35
N PHE A 49 -3.64 -3.32 3.57
CA PHE A 49 -2.73 -2.17 3.59
C PHE A 49 -2.96 -1.28 4.82
N GLU A 50 -1.89 -0.65 5.26
CA GLU A 50 -1.89 0.41 6.27
C GLU A 50 -1.52 1.74 5.60
N ILE A 51 -2.33 2.77 5.84
CA ILE A 51 -2.12 4.12 5.30
C ILE A 51 -1.90 5.12 6.44
N ILE A 52 -0.77 5.83 6.40
CA ILE A 52 -0.43 6.88 7.35
C ILE A 52 -0.30 8.21 6.61
N ILE A 53 -1.09 9.21 7.04
CA ILE A 53 -1.04 10.57 6.49
C ILE A 53 -0.54 11.53 7.57
N GLY A 54 0.63 12.11 7.33
CA GLY A 54 1.21 13.18 8.14
C GLY A 54 0.96 14.55 7.53
N LEU A 55 0.64 15.53 8.37
CA LEU A 55 0.57 16.96 8.00
C LEU A 55 1.96 17.61 7.91
N SER A 56 2.98 16.91 8.38
CA SER A 56 4.40 17.26 8.27
C SER A 56 5.18 15.99 7.98
N ASP A 57 6.47 16.15 7.67
CA ASP A 57 7.34 15.01 7.42
C ASP A 57 7.53 14.16 8.68
N TYR A 58 7.67 12.85 8.49
CA TYR A 58 7.87 11.88 9.56
C TYR A 58 8.76 10.73 9.11
N ILE A 59 9.42 10.09 10.05
CA ILE A 59 10.24 8.90 9.80
C ILE A 59 9.39 7.67 10.06
N SER A 60 9.49 6.68 9.17
CA SER A 60 8.86 5.38 9.37
C SER A 60 9.86 4.25 9.16
N LYS A 61 9.68 3.19 9.94
CA LYS A 61 10.30 1.89 9.74
C LYS A 61 9.21 0.85 10.01
N SER A 62 8.78 0.17 8.96
CA SER A 62 7.73 -0.84 9.03
C SER A 62 8.24 -2.15 8.48
N HIS A 63 7.73 -3.26 9.02
CA HIS A 63 7.75 -4.53 8.32
C HIS A 63 6.58 -4.53 7.34
N PHE A 64 6.81 -4.89 6.08
CA PHE A 64 5.81 -4.81 5.02
C PHE A 64 5.92 -6.01 4.10
N PHE A 65 4.79 -6.38 3.52
CA PHE A 65 4.73 -7.53 2.63
C PHE A 65 5.35 -7.19 1.26
N ARG A 66 6.31 -8.03 0.81
CA ARG A 66 7.00 -7.94 -0.49
C ARG A 66 7.69 -6.59 -0.72
N ASN A 67 7.45 -5.95 -1.86
CA ASN A 67 7.92 -4.61 -2.20
C ASN A 67 6.79 -3.58 -2.12
N TYR A 68 5.65 -3.89 -1.50
CA TYR A 68 4.49 -3.01 -1.42
C TYR A 68 4.65 -2.00 -0.29
N ILE A 69 5.55 -1.04 -0.51
CA ILE A 69 5.73 0.13 0.34
C ILE A 69 5.97 1.35 -0.54
N CYS A 70 5.36 2.48 -0.18
CA CYS A 70 5.65 3.74 -0.82
C CYS A 70 5.32 4.92 0.09
N LYS A 71 6.17 5.96 0.06
CA LYS A 71 5.94 7.23 0.75
C LYS A 71 6.03 8.36 -0.27
N ILE A 72 4.93 9.09 -0.44
CA ILE A 72 4.81 10.21 -1.38
C ILE A 72 4.56 11.52 -0.63
N LYS A 73 4.92 12.65 -1.26
CA LYS A 73 4.47 13.99 -0.86
C LYS A 73 3.39 14.46 -1.84
N ARG A 74 2.23 14.86 -1.33
CA ARG A 74 1.10 15.41 -2.10
C ARG A 74 0.39 16.50 -1.29
N ASP A 75 0.19 17.68 -1.87
CA ASP A 75 -0.45 18.85 -1.25
C ASP A 75 0.04 19.16 0.19
N GLU A 76 1.36 19.20 0.39
CA GLU A 76 2.01 19.38 1.70
C GLU A 76 1.70 18.29 2.75
N ARG A 77 1.16 17.15 2.32
CA ARG A 77 0.97 15.95 3.13
C ARG A 77 1.99 14.89 2.76
N TYR A 78 2.40 14.13 3.77
CA TYR A 78 3.27 12.96 3.59
C TYR A 78 2.44 11.71 3.79
N ILE A 79 2.34 10.88 2.75
CA ILE A 79 1.46 9.71 2.73
C ILE A 79 2.33 8.47 2.59
N LEU A 80 2.30 7.60 3.59
CA LEU A 80 2.92 6.28 3.55
C LEU A 80 1.83 5.25 3.36
N ALA A 81 2.02 4.37 2.38
CA ALA A 81 1.27 3.14 2.23
C ALA A 81 2.23 1.96 2.38
N TYR A 82 1.84 0.94 3.13
CA TYR A 82 2.55 -0.34 3.12
C TYR A 82 1.57 -1.50 3.28
N ALA A 83 1.85 -2.61 2.58
CA ALA A 83 1.05 -3.82 2.75
C ALA A 83 1.34 -4.44 4.13
N SER A 84 0.30 -4.79 4.88
CA SER A 84 0.45 -5.39 6.20
C SER A 84 1.20 -6.73 6.08
N PRO A 85 2.11 -7.07 7.01
CA PRO A 85 2.86 -8.32 6.98
C PRO A 85 1.96 -9.55 6.86
N ARG A 86 2.33 -10.50 5.99
CA ARG A 86 1.62 -11.79 5.84
C ARG A 86 2.54 -12.92 6.27
N TRP A 87 2.66 -13.09 7.58
CA TRP A 87 3.56 -14.05 8.21
C TRP A 87 3.25 -15.51 7.79
N GLU A 88 2.01 -15.83 7.41
CA GLU A 88 1.68 -17.16 6.90
C GLU A 88 2.34 -17.46 5.56
N LEU A 89 2.48 -16.45 4.70
CA LEU A 89 3.13 -16.57 3.40
C LEU A 89 4.64 -16.47 3.53
N GLU A 90 5.14 -15.62 4.43
CA GLU A 90 6.57 -15.43 4.68
C GLU A 90 7.23 -16.65 5.35
N ARG A 91 6.51 -17.39 6.21
CA ARG A 91 7.04 -18.64 6.82
C ARG A 91 7.35 -19.73 5.81
N ASN A 92 6.70 -19.71 4.65
CA ASN A 92 6.90 -20.68 3.58
C ASN A 92 7.84 -20.17 2.48
N VAL A 93 8.48 -19.01 2.68
CA VAL A 93 9.45 -18.47 1.73
C VAL A 93 10.74 -19.28 1.83
N ASP A 94 11.00 -20.04 0.78
CA ASP A 94 12.28 -20.70 0.57
C ASP A 94 13.27 -19.65 0.03
N TYR A 95 14.18 -19.20 0.89
CA TYR A 95 15.20 -18.20 0.54
C TYR A 95 16.19 -18.68 -0.52
N SER A 96 16.19 -19.98 -0.88
CA SER A 96 16.97 -20.49 -2.01
C SER A 96 16.31 -20.22 -3.37
N LYS A 97 15.04 -19.77 -3.38
CA LYS A 97 14.24 -19.53 -4.59
C LYS A 97 14.06 -18.04 -4.88
N SER A 98 13.94 -17.70 -6.16
CA SER A 98 13.65 -16.32 -6.58
C SER A 98 12.24 -15.89 -6.15
N PRO A 99 11.97 -14.57 -6.03
CA PRO A 99 10.64 -14.07 -5.67
C PRO A 99 9.51 -14.60 -6.58
N GLN A 100 9.78 -14.74 -7.89
CA GLN A 100 8.82 -15.28 -8.86
C GLN A 100 8.58 -16.79 -8.66
N GLN A 101 9.59 -17.55 -8.23
CA GLN A 101 9.44 -18.99 -7.96
C GLN A 101 8.65 -19.25 -6.68
N ASN A 102 8.87 -18.43 -5.65
CA ASN A 102 8.09 -18.49 -4.41
C ASN A 102 6.61 -18.13 -4.66
N GLU A 103 6.34 -17.20 -5.57
CA GLU A 103 4.99 -16.86 -6.02
C GLU A 103 4.23 -18.03 -6.65
N LEU A 104 4.86 -18.74 -7.59
CA LEU A 104 4.23 -19.90 -8.24
C LEU A 104 3.94 -21.02 -7.25
N SER A 105 4.80 -21.25 -6.26
CA SER A 105 4.55 -22.28 -5.24
C SER A 105 3.37 -21.97 -4.33
N LEU A 106 3.12 -20.69 -4.02
CA LEU A 106 1.99 -20.27 -3.18
C LEU A 106 0.64 -20.33 -3.91
N ILE A 107 0.64 -20.11 -5.23
CA ILE A 107 -0.57 -20.22 -6.08
C ILE A 107 -1.01 -21.69 -6.17
N ASN A 108 -0.07 -22.62 -6.30
CA ASN A 108 -0.37 -24.05 -6.50
C ASN A 108 -0.87 -24.78 -5.25
N THR A 109 -0.64 -24.23 -4.05
CA THR A 109 -1.16 -24.78 -2.78
C THR A 109 -2.63 -24.43 -2.51
N ASN A 110 -3.21 -23.44 -3.22
CA ASN A 110 -4.62 -23.05 -3.06
C ASN A 110 -5.56 -23.74 -4.07
N SER A 111 -5.06 -24.75 -4.81
CA SER A 111 -5.78 -25.49 -5.85
C SER A 111 -6.11 -26.93 -5.47
N GLN A 112 -5.95 -27.31 -4.19
CA GLN A 112 -6.33 -28.63 -3.65
C GLN A 112 -7.31 -28.48 -2.49
#